data_AF-A0A3D3MQL1-F1
#
_entry.id   AF-A0A3D3MQL1-F1
#
_cell.length_a   1.000
_cell.length_b   1.000
_cell.length_c   1.000
_cell.angle_alpha   90.00
_cell.angle_beta   90.00
_cell.angle_gamma   90.00
#
_symmetry.space_group_name_H-M   'P 1'
#
loop_
_entity.id
_entity.type
_entity.pdbx_description
1 polymer ?
#
loop_
_entity_poly.entity_id
_entity_poly.type
_entity_poly.pdbx_seq_one_letter_code
_entity_poly.pdbx_strand_id
1 'polypeptide(L)'
;MKYHHKTMKIIYKIKLLIFIFLFLPVKLLLAQKEDDKRMKIELIVKDGKNTTSSALKSFTTSYNRTLVTSEKKTPEKAPNHEEDVVKPFYLSMDFERQDIPILKAFSDNRTGIDVLINVTDTYGKLPSRKFEFKSAVMDIMTDQVVGESTAAYITVGCIGLTIDGVKIDP
;
A
#
# COMPACT_ATOMS: atom_id res chain seq x y z
N MET A 1 -48.56 -48.66 -21.52
CA MET A 1 -48.50 -47.62 -20.46
C MET A 1 -47.13 -47.49 -19.74
N LYS A 2 -46.19 -48.46 -19.82
CA LYS A 2 -44.85 -48.36 -19.16
C LYS A 2 -43.86 -47.36 -19.80
N TYR A 3 -44.00 -47.05 -21.09
CA TYR A 3 -43.07 -46.17 -21.82
C TYR A 3 -43.14 -44.70 -21.37
N HIS A 4 -44.33 -44.21 -21.04
CA HIS A 4 -44.54 -42.80 -20.66
C HIS A 4 -43.89 -42.41 -19.32
N HIS A 5 -43.80 -43.37 -18.40
CA HIS A 5 -43.19 -43.14 -17.09
C HIS A 5 -41.65 -43.07 -17.17
N LYS A 6 -41.05 -43.78 -18.14
CA LYS A 6 -39.59 -43.80 -18.35
C LYS A 6 -39.09 -42.49 -18.98
N THR A 7 -39.84 -41.94 -19.95
CA THR A 7 -39.53 -40.64 -20.58
C THR A 7 -39.69 -39.48 -19.60
N MET A 8 -40.73 -39.49 -18.76
CA MET A 8 -40.91 -38.48 -17.71
C MET A 8 -39.72 -38.43 -16.74
N LYS A 9 -39.22 -39.59 -16.27
CA LYS A 9 -38.03 -39.66 -15.40
C LYS A 9 -36.76 -39.10 -16.04
N ILE A 10 -36.58 -39.27 -17.36
CA ILE A 10 -35.42 -38.74 -18.09
C ILE A 10 -35.48 -37.20 -18.16
N ILE A 11 -36.67 -36.65 -18.42
CA ILE A 11 -36.88 -35.19 -18.49
C ILE A 11 -36.58 -34.54 -17.12
N TYR A 12 -37.00 -35.15 -16.01
CA TYR A 12 -36.67 -34.64 -14.67
C TYR A 12 -35.17 -34.67 -14.37
N LYS A 13 -34.45 -35.72 -14.80
CA LYS A 13 -32.99 -35.79 -14.64
C LYS A 13 -32.26 -34.72 -15.45
N ILE A 14 -32.70 -34.46 -16.68
CA ILE A 14 -32.12 -33.42 -17.54
C ILE A 14 -32.38 -32.03 -16.94
N LYS A 15 -33.60 -31.76 -16.45
CA LYS A 15 -33.94 -30.49 -15.79
C LYS A 15 -33.10 -30.26 -14.52
N LEU A 16 -32.90 -31.31 -13.71
CA LEU A 16 -32.05 -31.24 -12.52
C LEU A 16 -30.58 -30.95 -12.88
N LEU A 17 -30.07 -31.57 -13.95
CA LEU A 17 -28.70 -31.35 -14.43
C LEU A 17 -28.51 -29.90 -14.92
N ILE A 18 -29.46 -29.37 -15.69
CA ILE A 18 -29.45 -27.98 -16.17
C ILE A 18 -29.52 -27.01 -14.99
N PHE A 19 -30.35 -27.29 -13.99
CA PHE A 19 -30.44 -26.48 -12.78
C PHE A 19 -29.09 -26.41 -12.06
N ILE A 20 -28.40 -27.54 -11.87
CA ILE A 20 -27.06 -27.56 -11.24
C ILE A 20 -26.03 -26.76 -12.06
N PHE A 21 -26.06 -26.87 -13.39
CA PHE A 21 -25.13 -26.17 -14.27
C PHE A 21 -25.32 -24.65 -14.27
N LEU A 22 -26.55 -24.17 -14.07
CA LEU A 22 -26.86 -22.73 -14.00
C LEU A 22 -26.29 -22.05 -12.75
N PHE A 23 -26.06 -22.77 -11.65
CA PHE A 23 -25.53 -22.19 -10.40
C PHE A 23 -24.01 -22.36 -10.21
N LEU A 24 -23.34 -23.20 -10.99
CA LEU A 24 -21.88 -23.36 -10.93
C LEU A 24 -21.08 -22.07 -11.24
N PRO A 25 -21.40 -21.27 -12.28
CA PRO A 25 -20.56 -20.14 -12.67
C PRO A 25 -20.60 -18.97 -11.68
N VAL A 26 -21.64 -18.88 -10.83
CA VAL A 26 -21.78 -17.80 -9.83
C VAL A 26 -20.63 -17.84 -8.80
N LYS A 27 -20.15 -19.03 -8.44
CA LYS A 27 -19.06 -19.17 -7.47
C LYS A 27 -17.68 -18.86 -8.05
N LEU A 28 -17.47 -19.12 -9.35
CA LEU A 28 -16.22 -18.79 -10.03
C LEU A 28 -16.03 -17.27 -10.17
N LEU A 29 -17.11 -16.53 -10.42
CA LEU A 29 -17.07 -15.07 -10.52
C LEU A 29 -16.76 -14.38 -9.19
N LEU A 30 -17.23 -14.93 -8.06
CA LEU A 30 -16.97 -14.36 -6.73
C LEU A 30 -15.55 -14.66 -6.22
N ALA A 31 -14.99 -15.83 -6.56
CA ALA A 31 -13.65 -16.23 -6.12
C ALA A 31 -12.53 -15.33 -6.71
N GLN A 32 -12.72 -14.78 -7.91
CA GLN A 32 -11.72 -13.90 -8.53
C GLN A 32 -11.61 -12.54 -7.84
N LYS A 33 -12.64 -12.09 -7.11
CA LYS A 33 -12.69 -10.75 -6.49
C LYS A 33 -12.10 -10.72 -5.08
N GLU A 34 -11.96 -11.87 -4.42
CA GLU A 34 -11.48 -11.96 -3.03
C GLU A 34 -9.95 -11.86 -2.94
N ASP A 35 -9.23 -12.32 -3.97
CA ASP A 35 -7.76 -12.38 -3.95
C ASP A 35 -7.12 -10.97 -4.01
N ASP A 36 -7.80 -9.99 -4.62
CA ASP A 36 -7.33 -8.60 -4.77
C ASP A 36 -7.19 -7.84 -3.44
N LYS A 37 -7.74 -8.34 -2.32
CA LYS A 37 -7.68 -7.69 -0.99
C LYS A 37 -6.97 -8.50 0.08
N ARG A 38 -6.16 -9.47 -0.31
CA ARG A 38 -5.47 -10.36 0.63
C ARG A 38 -4.58 -9.62 1.63
N MET A 39 -3.83 -8.61 1.16
CA MET A 39 -2.92 -7.83 1.99
C MET A 39 -3.57 -6.54 2.47
N LYS A 40 -3.56 -6.31 3.80
CA LYS A 40 -3.86 -5.00 4.39
C LYS A 40 -2.55 -4.24 4.57
N ILE A 41 -2.45 -3.04 3.99
CA ILE A 41 -1.31 -2.13 4.17
C ILE A 41 -1.82 -0.93 4.95
N GLU A 42 -1.23 -0.70 6.13
CA GLU A 42 -1.61 0.38 7.04
C GLU A 42 -0.42 1.30 7.26
N LEU A 43 -0.61 2.58 6.93
CA LEU A 43 0.31 3.67 7.20
C LEU A 43 -0.05 4.29 8.54
N ILE A 44 0.95 4.49 9.39
CA ILE A 44 0.84 5.16 10.67
C ILE A 44 1.87 6.28 10.70
N VAL A 45 1.40 7.50 10.91
CA VAL A 45 2.20 8.72 10.97
C VAL A 45 2.13 9.28 12.39
N LYS A 46 3.30 9.57 12.99
CA LYS A 46 3.39 10.08 14.37
C LYS A 46 3.79 11.56 14.37
N ASP A 47 2.80 12.42 14.51
CA ASP A 47 2.96 13.87 14.59
C ASP A 47 3.00 14.29 16.07
N GLY A 48 4.19 14.18 16.68
CA GLY A 48 4.39 14.47 18.09
C GLY A 48 3.50 13.61 19.00
N LYS A 49 2.42 14.20 19.54
CA LYS A 49 1.45 13.50 20.40
C LYS A 49 0.33 12.80 19.61
N ASN A 50 0.10 13.18 18.36
CA ASN A 50 -0.97 12.64 17.54
C ASN A 50 -0.46 11.46 16.71
N THR A 51 -1.28 10.43 16.58
CA THR A 51 -1.02 9.29 15.70
C THR A 51 -2.17 9.19 14.72
N THR A 52 -1.85 9.28 13.43
CA THR A 52 -2.83 9.19 12.34
C THR A 52 -2.58 7.90 11.58
N SER A 53 -3.64 7.14 11.32
CA SER A 53 -3.57 5.88 10.57
C SER A 53 -4.38 5.99 9.27
N SER A 54 -3.87 5.41 8.20
CA SER A 54 -4.52 5.37 6.90
C SER A 54 -4.26 4.04 6.18
N ALA A 55 -5.21 3.63 5.34
CA ALA A 55 -5.05 2.46 4.49
C ALA A 55 -4.34 2.84 3.18
N LEU A 56 -3.30 2.09 2.83
CA LEU A 56 -2.61 2.23 1.54
C LEU A 56 -3.10 1.18 0.56
N LYS A 57 -3.14 1.57 -0.72
CA LYS A 57 -3.32 0.63 -1.82
C LYS A 57 -2.01 -0.12 -2.09
N SER A 58 -0.91 0.61 -2.12
CA SER A 58 0.45 0.10 -2.32
C SER A 58 1.46 1.07 -1.76
N PHE A 59 2.69 0.58 -1.56
CA PHE A 59 3.83 1.44 -1.32
C PHE A 59 5.07 0.83 -1.98
N THR A 60 6.04 1.68 -2.28
CA THR A 60 7.36 1.28 -2.77
C THR A 60 8.40 1.98 -1.92
N THR A 61 9.46 1.27 -1.54
CA THR A 61 10.63 1.87 -0.90
C THR A 61 11.88 1.61 -1.71
N SER A 62 12.77 2.59 -1.76
CA SER A 62 14.08 2.47 -2.41
C SER A 62 15.17 3.08 -1.52
N TYR A 63 16.39 2.58 -1.69
CA TYR A 63 17.59 3.09 -1.05
C TYR A 63 18.61 3.43 -2.12
N ASN A 64 19.15 4.65 -2.06
CA ASN A 64 20.16 5.12 -2.98
C ASN A 64 21.48 5.41 -2.24
N ARG A 65 22.42 4.47 -2.34
CA ARG A 65 23.75 4.54 -1.73
C ARG A 65 24.64 5.66 -2.28
N THR A 66 24.44 6.09 -3.53
CA THR A 66 25.34 7.08 -4.15
C THR A 66 25.15 8.48 -3.57
N LEU A 67 23.95 8.79 -3.06
CA LEU A 67 23.66 10.06 -2.37
C LEU A 67 24.55 10.24 -1.13
N VAL A 68 24.77 9.16 -0.37
CA VAL A 68 25.59 9.15 0.86
C VAL A 68 27.09 9.29 0.55
N THR A 69 27.52 8.77 -0.61
CA THR A 69 28.94 8.73 -0.99
C THR A 69 29.42 10.04 -1.62
N SER A 70 28.50 10.84 -2.18
CA SER A 70 28.81 12.06 -2.94
C SER A 70 29.18 13.26 -2.04
N GLU A 71 28.70 13.30 -0.80
CA GLU A 71 28.97 14.40 0.14
C GLU A 71 30.37 14.38 0.75
N LYS A 72 31.13 13.29 0.63
CA LYS A 72 32.50 13.22 1.16
C LYS A 72 33.53 14.00 0.32
N LYS A 73 33.12 14.67 -0.75
CA LYS A 73 34.01 15.45 -1.63
C LYS A 73 33.41 16.82 -1.92
N THR A 74 33.56 17.79 -1.00
CA THR A 74 33.94 19.21 -1.26
C THR A 74 33.95 19.97 0.08
N PRO A 75 35.10 20.51 0.54
CA PRO A 75 35.11 21.48 1.63
C PRO A 75 35.15 22.89 1.03
N GLU A 76 33.99 23.51 0.83
CA GLU A 76 33.95 24.99 0.76
C GLU A 76 32.58 25.47 1.27
N LYS A 77 32.56 25.80 2.56
CA LYS A 77 31.40 26.33 3.27
C LYS A 77 31.12 27.77 2.81
N ALA A 78 29.99 28.00 2.15
CA ALA A 78 29.37 29.33 2.12
C ALA A 78 28.56 29.53 3.44
N PRO A 79 28.50 30.73 4.04
CA PRO A 79 28.16 30.85 5.47
C PRO A 79 26.68 30.69 5.86
N ASN A 80 25.75 30.48 4.93
CA ASN A 80 24.32 30.67 5.19
C ASN A 80 23.37 29.60 4.59
N HIS A 81 23.86 28.42 4.21
CA HIS A 81 22.96 27.32 3.82
C HIS A 81 22.78 26.35 4.98
N GLU A 82 21.53 26.13 5.39
CA GLU A 82 21.15 24.97 6.20
C GLU A 82 21.80 23.72 5.59
N GLU A 83 22.47 22.90 6.40
CA GLU A 83 23.08 21.66 5.91
C GLU A 83 21.96 20.79 5.32
N ASP A 84 21.97 20.62 3.99
CA ASP A 84 21.01 19.76 3.28
C ASP A 84 21.19 18.32 3.78
N VAL A 85 20.36 17.91 4.73
CA VAL A 85 20.40 16.55 5.26
C VAL A 85 20.05 15.59 4.12
N VAL A 86 21.02 14.76 3.72
CA VAL A 86 20.81 13.71 2.71
C VAL A 86 19.75 12.73 3.18
N LYS A 87 18.78 12.49 2.29
CA LYS A 87 17.70 11.54 2.49
C LYS A 87 17.91 10.38 1.51
N PRO A 88 18.67 9.33 1.89
CA PRO A 88 19.06 8.27 0.96
C PRO A 88 17.94 7.24 0.75
N PHE A 89 16.88 7.28 1.56
CA PHE A 89 15.73 6.38 1.45
C PHE A 89 14.54 7.15 0.89
N TYR A 90 13.81 6.53 -0.02
CA TYR A 90 12.55 7.06 -0.53
C TYR A 90 11.43 6.08 -0.24
N LEU A 91 10.25 6.65 0.02
CA LEU A 91 9.01 5.93 0.19
C LEU A 91 7.95 6.61 -0.69
N SER A 92 7.41 5.86 -1.64
CA SER A 92 6.24 6.26 -2.43
C SER A 92 5.02 5.50 -1.92
N MET A 93 3.93 6.22 -1.68
CA MET A 93 2.69 5.72 -1.10
C MET A 93 1.53 6.01 -2.04
N ASP A 94 0.74 4.98 -2.32
CA ASP A 94 -0.41 5.06 -3.20
C ASP A 94 -1.69 4.90 -2.38
N PHE A 95 -2.63 5.81 -2.56
CA PHE A 95 -3.92 5.83 -1.89
C PHE A 95 -5.05 5.70 -2.93
N GLU A 96 -6.17 5.07 -2.53
CA GLU A 96 -7.40 5.07 -3.34
C GLU A 96 -7.95 6.48 -3.57
N ARG A 97 -7.69 7.40 -2.63
CA ARG A 97 -8.03 8.83 -2.69
C ARG A 97 -7.15 9.59 -1.71
N GLN A 98 -7.02 10.90 -1.89
CA GLN A 98 -6.21 11.71 -1.00
C GLN A 98 -6.68 11.60 0.46
N ASP A 99 -5.79 11.12 1.33
CA ASP A 99 -6.03 11.11 2.77
C ASP A 99 -5.64 12.47 3.34
N ILE A 100 -6.64 13.26 3.74
CA ILE A 100 -6.46 14.63 4.22
C ILE A 100 -5.72 14.67 5.57
N PRO A 101 -6.06 13.83 6.57
CA PRO A 101 -5.26 13.73 7.80
C PRO A 101 -3.77 13.45 7.56
N ILE A 102 -3.43 12.52 6.67
CA ILE A 102 -2.04 12.21 6.34
C ILE A 102 -1.37 13.38 5.60
N LEU A 103 -2.05 13.98 4.62
CA LEU A 103 -1.53 15.15 3.90
C LEU A 103 -1.22 16.30 4.87
N LYS A 104 -2.13 16.55 5.82
CA LYS A 104 -1.95 17.56 6.84
C LYS A 104 -0.74 17.24 7.73
N ALA A 105 -0.60 15.99 8.18
CA ALA A 105 0.54 15.59 9.02
C ALA A 105 1.88 15.87 8.33
N PHE A 106 2.01 15.59 7.03
CA PHE A 106 3.22 15.92 6.27
C PHE A 106 3.38 17.42 6.01
N SER A 107 2.29 18.14 5.70
CA SER A 107 2.33 19.58 5.45
C SER A 107 2.75 20.38 6.69
N ASP A 108 2.30 19.95 7.87
CA ASP A 108 2.57 20.62 9.15
C ASP A 108 4.01 20.29 9.65
N ASN A 109 4.59 19.16 9.24
CA ASN A 109 5.90 18.68 9.70
C ASN A 109 7.00 18.78 8.63
N ARG A 110 7.39 20.01 8.30
CA ARG A 110 8.44 20.27 7.28
C ARG A 110 9.83 19.78 7.66
N THR A 111 10.11 19.62 8.96
CA THR A 111 11.39 19.10 9.47
C THR A 111 11.45 17.58 9.51
N GLY A 112 10.37 16.90 9.11
CA GLY A 112 10.27 15.46 9.00
C GLY A 112 9.45 14.82 10.11
N ILE A 113 8.83 13.68 9.76
CA ILE A 113 7.94 12.92 10.63
C ILE A 113 8.29 11.43 10.60
N ASP A 114 8.06 10.74 11.71
CA ASP A 114 8.25 9.29 11.75
C ASP A 114 7.05 8.56 11.15
N VAL A 115 7.35 7.62 10.26
CA VAL A 115 6.37 6.85 9.51
C VAL A 115 6.55 5.36 9.79
N LEU A 116 5.44 4.67 9.96
CA LEU A 116 5.37 3.23 10.17
C LEU A 116 4.41 2.64 9.13
N ILE A 117 4.83 1.59 8.42
CA ILE A 117 3.96 0.80 7.56
C ILE A 117 3.87 -0.63 8.10
N ASN A 118 2.65 -1.08 8.33
CA ASN A 118 2.34 -2.47 8.67
C ASN A 118 1.69 -3.15 7.48
N VAL A 119 2.24 -4.30 7.08
CA VAL A 119 1.63 -5.18 6.08
C VAL A 119 1.15 -6.44 6.78
N THR A 120 -0.13 -6.76 6.65
CA THR A 120 -0.74 -7.94 7.28
C THR A 120 -1.52 -8.76 6.26
N ASP A 121 -1.27 -10.07 6.23
CA ASP A 121 -2.13 -11.00 5.50
C ASP A 121 -3.43 -11.21 6.27
N THR A 122 -4.55 -10.83 5.68
CA THR A 122 -5.87 -10.96 6.31
C THR A 122 -6.25 -12.41 6.61
N TYR A 123 -5.63 -13.38 5.93
CA TYR A 123 -5.81 -14.81 6.18
C TYR A 123 -4.73 -15.42 7.09
N GLY A 124 -3.77 -14.63 7.56
CA GLY A 124 -2.70 -15.07 8.48
C GLY A 124 -1.74 -16.11 7.91
N LYS A 125 -1.72 -16.32 6.59
CA LYS A 125 -0.87 -17.32 5.95
C LYS A 125 0.57 -16.83 5.76
N LEU A 126 0.75 -15.52 5.64
CA LEU A 126 2.07 -14.88 5.56
C LEU A 126 2.34 -14.09 6.84
N PRO A 127 3.61 -14.02 7.29
CA PRO A 127 3.98 -13.21 8.44
C PRO A 127 3.75 -11.72 8.14
N SER A 128 3.28 -10.98 9.14
CA SER A 128 3.20 -9.52 9.05
C SER A 128 4.59 -8.92 8.87
N ARG A 129 4.65 -7.82 8.11
CA ARG A 129 5.89 -7.07 7.86
C ARG A 129 5.75 -5.67 8.45
N LYS A 130 6.84 -5.15 9.00
CA LYS A 130 6.91 -3.82 9.61
C LYS A 130 8.02 -3.00 8.98
N PHE A 131 7.69 -1.80 8.50
CA PHE A 131 8.65 -0.85 7.93
C PHE A 131 8.60 0.45 8.72
N GLU A 132 9.73 0.90 9.21
CA GLU A 132 9.85 2.12 10.02
C GLU A 132 10.77 3.09 9.30
N PHE A 133 10.26 4.27 8.96
CA PHE A 133 10.99 5.34 8.31
C PHE A 133 11.15 6.49 9.28
N LYS A 134 12.36 7.05 9.33
CA LYS A 134 12.73 8.14 10.23
C LYS A 134 12.89 9.45 9.48
N SER A 135 12.36 10.53 10.06
CA SER A 135 12.40 11.89 9.51
C SER A 135 11.99 11.91 8.02
N ALA A 136 10.79 11.39 7.75
CA ALA A 136 10.20 11.41 6.43
C ALA A 136 9.70 12.82 6.10
N VAL A 137 10.13 13.38 4.98
CA VAL A 137 9.70 14.69 4.47
C VAL A 137 9.05 14.49 3.12
N MET A 138 7.88 15.09 2.92
CA MET A 138 7.16 15.01 1.64
C MET A 138 7.89 15.79 0.55
N ASP A 139 8.28 15.08 -0.50
CA ASP A 139 8.95 15.64 -1.68
C ASP A 139 7.95 15.96 -2.78
N ILE A 140 7.03 15.01 -3.05
CA ILE A 140 6.08 15.09 -4.15
C ILE A 140 4.71 14.62 -3.66
N MET A 141 3.67 15.37 -4.01
CA MET A 141 2.28 14.94 -3.88
C MET A 141 1.60 15.08 -5.25
N THR A 142 0.82 14.08 -5.62
CA THR A 142 0.07 14.05 -6.87
C THR A 142 -1.34 13.54 -6.57
N ASP A 143 -2.34 14.31 -6.96
CA ASP A 143 -3.74 13.90 -6.94
C ASP A 143 -4.23 13.74 -8.38
N GLN A 144 -4.86 12.60 -8.67
CA GLN A 144 -5.40 12.28 -9.99
C GLN A 144 -6.89 12.03 -9.88
N VAL A 145 -7.66 12.77 -10.67
CA VAL A 145 -9.11 12.62 -10.78
C VAL A 145 -9.44 12.39 -12.26
N VAL A 146 -9.96 11.20 -12.58
CA VAL A 146 -10.33 10.81 -13.95
C VAL A 146 -11.75 10.25 -13.93
N GLY A 147 -12.73 11.06 -14.34
CA GLY A 147 -14.14 10.70 -14.26
C GLY A 147 -14.57 10.44 -12.82
N GLU A 148 -15.05 9.22 -12.54
CA GLU A 148 -15.43 8.77 -11.19
C GLU A 148 -14.26 8.14 -10.41
N SER A 149 -13.08 7.99 -11.03
CA SER A 149 -11.91 7.38 -10.40
C SER A 149 -10.99 8.43 -9.80
N THR A 150 -10.52 8.19 -8.58
CA THR A 150 -9.50 8.99 -7.92
C THR A 150 -8.28 8.14 -7.60
N ALA A 151 -7.11 8.77 -7.52
CA ALA A 151 -5.89 8.17 -6.98
C ALA A 151 -5.00 9.28 -6.43
N ALA A 152 -4.34 9.02 -5.31
CA ALA A 152 -3.38 9.96 -4.75
C ALA A 152 -2.04 9.27 -4.48
N TYR A 153 -0.96 10.01 -4.72
CA TYR A 153 0.40 9.54 -4.61
C TYR A 153 1.19 10.52 -3.76
N ILE A 154 1.90 10.03 -2.75
CA ILE A 154 2.81 10.83 -1.94
C ILE A 154 4.18 10.14 -1.96
N THR A 155 5.22 10.88 -2.34
CA THR A 155 6.61 10.44 -2.21
C THR A 155 7.30 11.26 -1.13
N VAL A 156 8.00 10.56 -0.25
CA VAL A 156 8.75 11.14 0.86
C VAL A 156 10.21 10.67 0.82
N GLY A 157 11.12 11.55 1.20
CA GLY A 157 12.51 11.25 1.48
C GLY A 157 12.70 11.03 2.97
N CYS A 158 13.51 10.05 3.36
CA CYS A 158 13.76 9.67 4.75
C CYS A 158 15.26 9.52 5.02
N ILE A 159 15.68 9.78 6.27
CA ILE A 159 17.09 9.63 6.70
C ILE A 159 17.41 8.23 7.22
N GLY A 160 16.38 7.44 7.55
CA GLY A 160 16.55 6.10 8.10
C GLY A 160 15.41 5.18 7.73
N LEU A 161 15.74 3.90 7.58
CA LEU A 161 14.81 2.81 7.30
C LEU A 161 15.12 1.62 8.20
N THR A 162 14.10 1.02 8.79
CA THR A 162 14.18 -0.25 9.52
C THR A 162 13.10 -1.19 9.00
N ILE A 163 13.46 -2.42 8.65
CA ILE A 163 12.54 -3.44 8.12
C ILE A 163 12.57 -4.64 9.07
N ASP A 164 11.44 -4.95 9.70
CA ASP A 164 11.29 -6.04 10.67
C ASP A 164 12.36 -6.01 11.78
N GLY A 165 12.73 -4.81 12.24
CA GLY A 165 13.77 -4.58 13.24
C GLY A 165 15.20 -4.53 12.69
N VAL A 166 15.43 -4.83 11.41
CA VAL A 166 16.73 -4.70 10.75
C VAL A 166 16.91 -3.27 10.26
N LYS A 167 17.84 -2.54 10.88
CA LYS A 167 18.21 -1.17 10.47
C LYS A 167 19.01 -1.22 9.18
N ILE A 168 18.60 -0.43 8.19
CA ILE A 168 19.35 -0.23 6.95
C ILE A 168 20.20 1.02 7.12
N ASP A 169 21.52 0.85 7.13
CA ASP A 169 22.44 1.96 7.28
C ASP A 169 22.80 2.57 5.90
N PRO A 170 22.81 3.93 5.80
CA PRO A 170 23.26 4.65 4.62
C PRO A 170 24.71 4.35 4.20
#